data_AF-A0A672R500-F1
#
_entry.id   AF-A0A672R500-F1
#
_cell.length_a   1.000
_cell.length_b   1.000
_cell.length_c   1.000
_cell.angle_alpha   90.00
_cell.angle_beta   90.00
_cell.angle_gamma   90.00
#
_symmetry.space_group_name_H-M   'P 1'
#
loop_
_entity.id
_entity.type
_entity.pdbx_description
1 polymer ?
#
loop_
_entity_poly.entity_id
_entity_poly.type
_entity_poly.pdbx_seq_one_letter_code
_entity_poly.pdbx_strand_id
1 'polypeptide(L)'
;GGNGIQCWSSISYAGIAGFFKHLLQPRFDCSVTEEGYKSLASALRSNPSHLIELDLTGNDPGPSGVKKLSDLLQDPNSQLKTLRLLSPAADEGCQFVTGIVGKNPLLLSELNLSEHELGDTRVNQLAALLQDKHCKLNTLQLRDCDLTQKSCSALAAVLRSNTSLKELDMSNNNLQDSGVKKLQSGLENTNCTLKKLRLCNCSITEKGYKSLASALRSNPSHLIELDLTGNDPGPSGVKKLSDLLQDPNSQLKTLRLRCNLTDEGCSAVTSALKSNPSYLRELELSENKLGDSGVKNLSDLLINQKCKLEKLELVSLYCTAATVRLWSEKPQ
;
A
#
# COMPACT_ATOMS: atom_id res chain seq x y z
N GLY A 1 8.98 8.82 45.24
CA GLY A 1 8.39 9.61 44.16
C GLY A 1 7.72 8.67 43.19
N GLY A 2 6.48 8.87 42.78
CA GLY A 2 5.57 9.98 42.98
C GLY A 2 4.54 9.91 41.87
N ASN A 3 3.28 9.77 42.26
CA ASN A 3 2.05 9.96 41.47
C ASN A 3 1.76 8.96 40.34
N GLY A 4 0.71 8.15 40.52
CA GLY A 4 0.13 7.36 39.44
C GLY A 4 -1.03 6.44 39.83
N ILE A 5 -1.36 6.27 41.11
CA ILE A 5 -2.41 5.34 41.54
C ILE A 5 -3.16 5.87 42.77
N GLN A 6 -3.92 6.95 42.65
CA GLN A 6 -4.99 7.29 43.61
C GLN A 6 -6.03 8.22 42.94
N CYS A 7 -6.95 7.64 42.17
CA CYS A 7 -8.19 8.31 41.75
C CYS A 7 -9.25 7.26 41.35
N TRP A 8 -9.50 6.25 42.20
CA TRP A 8 -10.52 5.21 41.91
C TRP A 8 -11.31 4.80 43.16
N SER A 9 -11.63 5.74 44.05
CA SER A 9 -12.61 5.50 45.10
C SER A 9 -13.51 6.72 45.26
N SER A 10 -14.78 6.54 44.88
CA SER A 10 -15.88 7.48 45.11
C SER A 10 -16.07 8.58 44.05
N ILE A 11 -16.36 8.19 42.80
CA ILE A 11 -17.03 9.07 41.83
C ILE A 11 -18.38 8.40 41.51
N SER A 12 -19.48 9.13 41.69
CA SER A 12 -20.81 8.65 41.29
C SER A 12 -20.82 8.36 39.78
N TYR A 13 -21.60 7.37 39.32
CA TYR A 13 -21.63 6.96 37.92
C TYR A 13 -21.94 8.11 36.93
N ALA A 14 -22.63 9.16 37.37
CA ALA A 14 -22.87 10.38 36.59
C ALA A 14 -21.61 11.26 36.46
N GLY A 15 -20.71 11.24 37.44
CA GLY A 15 -19.45 11.97 37.43
C GLY A 15 -18.41 11.38 36.47
N ILE A 16 -18.43 10.07 36.20
CA ILE A 16 -17.45 9.41 35.33
C ILE A 16 -17.50 9.95 33.90
N ALA A 17 -18.71 10.10 33.32
CA ALA A 17 -18.88 10.63 31.96
C ALA A 17 -18.47 12.11 31.86
N GLY A 18 -18.77 12.93 32.87
CA GLY A 18 -18.34 14.33 32.94
C GLY A 18 -16.83 14.48 33.15
N PHE A 19 -16.23 13.57 33.91
CA PHE A 19 -14.79 13.53 34.22
C PHE A 19 -13.96 13.15 32.98
N PHE A 20 -14.41 12.16 32.18
CA PHE A 20 -13.76 11.83 30.90
C PHE A 20 -13.80 12.98 29.90
N LYS A 21 -14.88 13.79 29.90
CA LYS A 21 -14.99 14.98 29.02
C LYS A 21 -13.92 16.04 29.27
N HIS A 22 -13.40 16.12 30.50
CA HIS A 22 -12.32 17.06 30.86
C HIS A 22 -10.91 16.44 30.71
N LEU A 23 -10.76 15.14 30.93
CA LEU A 23 -9.47 14.45 30.77
C LEU A 23 -9.09 14.23 29.30
N LEU A 24 -10.04 13.91 28.43
CA LEU A 24 -9.75 13.52 27.04
C LEU A 24 -9.54 14.71 26.08
N GLN A 25 -9.20 15.89 26.61
CA GLN A 25 -8.86 17.03 25.76
C GLN A 25 -7.54 16.77 24.98
N PRO A 26 -7.39 17.29 23.75
CA PRO A 26 -6.23 17.04 22.89
C PRO A 26 -4.86 17.41 23.48
N ARG A 27 -4.83 18.16 24.60
CA ARG A 27 -3.60 18.65 25.25
C ARG A 27 -3.04 17.72 26.32
N PHE A 28 -3.73 16.64 26.68
CA PHE A 28 -3.24 15.68 27.66
C PHE A 28 -3.27 14.27 27.08
N ASP A 29 -2.10 13.69 26.85
CA ASP A 29 -1.99 12.24 26.64
C ASP A 29 -2.33 11.54 27.96
N CYS A 30 -3.61 11.20 28.13
CA CYS A 30 -4.10 10.57 29.35
C CYS A 30 -3.72 9.09 29.49
N SER A 31 -2.89 8.55 28.58
CA SER A 31 -2.43 7.14 28.63
C SER A 31 -3.60 6.15 28.78
N VAL A 32 -4.75 6.46 28.19
CA VAL A 32 -5.94 5.62 28.28
C VAL A 32 -5.73 4.40 27.40
N THR A 33 -5.75 3.21 28.02
CA THR A 33 -5.60 1.94 27.32
C THR A 33 -6.88 1.56 26.57
N GLU A 34 -6.80 0.58 25.67
CA GLU A 34 -8.00 0.04 24.98
C GLU A 34 -9.10 -0.39 25.98
N GLU A 35 -8.72 -0.95 27.14
CA GLU A 35 -9.66 -1.32 28.21
C GLU A 35 -10.35 -0.11 28.82
N GLY A 36 -9.66 1.03 28.91
CA GLY A 36 -10.26 2.31 29.31
C GLY A 36 -11.37 2.73 28.36
N TYR A 37 -11.17 2.58 27.05
CA TYR A 37 -12.19 2.90 26.04
C TYR A 37 -13.35 1.91 26.02
N LYS A 38 -13.10 0.62 26.27
CA LYS A 38 -14.19 -0.36 26.47
C LYS A 38 -15.04 -0.01 27.69
N SER A 39 -14.38 0.41 28.78
CA SER A 39 -15.05 0.84 30.01
C SER A 39 -15.87 2.11 29.77
N LEU A 40 -15.30 3.09 29.08
CA LEU A 40 -16.00 4.30 28.65
C LEU A 40 -17.23 3.95 27.80
N ALA A 41 -17.07 3.08 26.81
CA ALA A 41 -18.17 2.68 25.95
C ALA A 41 -19.29 1.97 26.74
N SER A 42 -18.93 1.11 27.70
CA SER A 42 -19.89 0.43 28.56
C SER A 42 -20.62 1.40 29.49
N ALA A 43 -19.92 2.41 30.02
CA ALA A 43 -20.51 3.45 30.87
C ALA A 43 -21.52 4.31 30.08
N LEU A 44 -21.19 4.69 28.85
CA LEU A 44 -22.08 5.47 27.97
C LEU A 44 -23.32 4.66 27.54
N ARG A 45 -23.21 3.34 27.42
CA ARG A 45 -24.34 2.45 27.13
C ARG A 45 -25.28 2.27 28.32
N SER A 46 -24.70 2.11 29.52
CA SER A 46 -25.44 1.70 30.72
C SER A 46 -26.15 2.84 31.43
N ASN A 47 -25.75 4.08 31.14
CA ASN A 47 -26.31 5.27 31.77
C ASN A 47 -27.11 6.05 30.72
N PRO A 48 -28.33 6.55 31.01
CA PRO A 48 -29.00 7.56 30.18
C PRO A 48 -28.19 8.86 30.20
N SER A 49 -27.04 8.84 29.52
CA SER A 49 -26.17 9.99 29.41
C SER A 49 -26.85 11.00 28.49
N HIS A 50 -26.86 12.28 28.86
CA HIS A 50 -27.22 13.37 27.96
C HIS A 50 -26.09 13.71 26.98
N LEU A 51 -25.07 12.84 26.87
CA LEU A 51 -23.89 13.10 26.05
C LEU A 51 -24.23 12.80 24.59
N ILE A 52 -24.41 13.87 23.82
CA ILE A 52 -24.73 13.82 22.38
C ILE A 52 -23.45 13.79 21.54
N GLU A 53 -22.40 14.47 22.00
CA GLU A 53 -21.12 14.58 21.31
C GLU A 53 -19.96 14.19 22.24
N LEU A 54 -19.09 13.32 21.73
CA LEU A 54 -17.87 12.87 22.37
C LEU A 54 -16.69 13.12 21.42
N ASP A 55 -15.79 14.01 21.83
CA ASP A 55 -14.54 14.28 21.12
C ASP A 55 -13.38 13.59 21.85
N LEU A 56 -12.71 12.71 21.11
CA LEU A 56 -11.54 11.94 21.53
C LEU A 56 -10.35 12.18 20.59
N THR A 57 -10.40 13.22 19.76
CA THR A 57 -9.37 13.52 18.77
C THR A 57 -8.00 13.62 19.43
N GLY A 58 -7.02 12.93 18.85
CA GLY A 58 -5.65 12.89 19.37
C GLY A 58 -5.36 11.74 20.33
N ASN A 59 -6.38 11.02 20.80
CA ASN A 59 -6.19 9.79 21.58
C ASN A 59 -6.26 8.54 20.71
N ASP A 60 -5.62 7.44 21.11
CA ASP A 60 -5.64 6.15 20.40
C ASP A 60 -6.46 5.09 21.16
N PRO A 61 -7.71 4.82 20.77
CA PRO A 61 -8.54 3.81 21.43
C PRO A 61 -8.15 2.37 21.12
N GLY A 62 -7.24 2.17 20.14
CA GLY A 62 -6.98 0.88 19.53
C GLY A 62 -8.21 0.25 18.86
N PRO A 63 -8.04 -0.90 18.18
CA PRO A 63 -9.11 -1.50 17.39
C PRO A 63 -10.34 -1.88 18.23
N SER A 64 -10.11 -2.37 19.45
CA SER A 64 -11.22 -2.83 20.29
C SER A 64 -12.01 -1.65 20.90
N GLY A 65 -11.34 -0.56 21.26
CA GLY A 65 -11.97 0.69 21.67
C GLY A 65 -12.75 1.34 20.54
N VAL A 66 -12.14 1.48 19.35
CA VAL A 66 -12.80 2.02 18.14
C VAL A 66 -14.07 1.23 17.83
N LYS A 67 -14.04 -0.10 17.90
CA LYS A 67 -15.22 -0.94 17.68
C LYS A 67 -16.32 -0.63 18.70
N LYS A 68 -16.02 -0.67 20.00
CA LYS A 68 -17.02 -0.44 21.06
C LYS A 68 -17.61 0.97 21.00
N LEU A 69 -16.80 1.97 20.69
CA LEU A 69 -17.26 3.36 20.52
C LEU A 69 -18.09 3.53 19.25
N SER A 70 -17.72 2.87 18.14
CA SER A 70 -18.53 2.89 16.90
C SER A 70 -19.87 2.19 17.10
N ASP A 71 -19.90 1.07 17.83
CA ASP A 71 -21.14 0.34 18.15
C ASP A 71 -22.13 1.20 18.95
N LEU A 72 -21.65 2.18 19.73
CA LEU A 72 -22.52 3.11 20.46
C LEU A 72 -23.28 4.07 19.56
N LEU A 73 -22.74 4.42 18.39
CA LEU A 73 -23.44 5.29 17.44
C LEU A 73 -24.63 4.57 16.79
N GLN A 74 -24.58 3.24 16.76
CA GLN A 74 -25.63 2.38 16.20
C GLN A 74 -26.58 1.83 17.27
N ASP A 75 -26.30 2.05 18.56
CA ASP A 75 -27.14 1.56 19.66
C ASP A 75 -28.37 2.49 19.82
N PRO A 76 -29.61 1.98 19.67
CA PRO A 76 -30.82 2.78 19.83
C PRO A 76 -30.98 3.38 21.23
N ASN A 77 -30.38 2.77 22.25
CA ASN A 77 -30.43 3.25 23.63
C ASN A 77 -29.39 4.33 23.91
N SER A 78 -28.43 4.52 23.01
CA SER A 78 -27.38 5.53 23.14
C SER A 78 -27.88 6.89 22.64
N GLN A 79 -27.65 7.92 23.47
CA GLN A 79 -27.90 9.31 23.08
C GLN A 79 -26.74 9.92 22.27
N LEU A 80 -25.60 9.22 22.20
CA LEU A 80 -24.43 9.69 21.45
C LEU A 80 -24.73 9.71 19.95
N LYS A 81 -24.62 10.88 19.33
CA LYS A 81 -24.82 11.09 17.89
C LYS A 81 -23.53 11.44 17.15
N THR A 82 -22.59 12.05 17.85
CA THR A 82 -21.31 12.49 17.27
C THR A 82 -20.15 11.90 18.06
N LEU A 83 -19.26 11.20 17.38
CA LEU A 83 -17.99 10.71 17.91
C LEU A 83 -16.85 11.25 17.02
N ARG A 84 -15.89 11.97 17.61
CA ARG A 84 -14.70 12.44 16.90
C ARG A 84 -13.48 11.67 17.37
N LEU A 85 -12.88 10.90 16.47
CA LEU A 85 -11.62 10.17 16.70
C LEU A 85 -10.48 10.73 15.85
N LEU A 86 -10.83 11.19 14.65
CA LEU A 86 -9.91 11.56 13.59
C LEU A 86 -9.86 13.08 13.44
N SER A 87 -8.80 13.58 12.79
CA SER A 87 -8.83 14.97 12.29
C SER A 87 -10.00 15.17 11.31
N PRO A 88 -10.54 16.39 11.14
CA PRO A 88 -11.68 16.61 10.24
C PRO A 88 -11.48 16.06 8.82
N ALA A 89 -10.28 16.24 8.24
CA ALA A 89 -9.97 15.72 6.91
C ALA A 89 -9.90 14.18 6.87
N ALA A 90 -9.35 13.55 7.90
CA ALA A 90 -9.31 12.09 8.01
C ALA A 90 -10.71 11.50 8.30
N ASP A 91 -11.56 12.22 9.05
CA ASP A 91 -12.94 11.85 9.32
C ASP A 91 -13.80 11.87 8.04
N GLU A 92 -13.66 12.90 7.21
CA GLU A 92 -14.29 12.92 5.87
C GLU A 92 -13.89 11.70 5.03
N GLY A 93 -12.59 11.36 5.01
CA GLY A 93 -12.10 10.16 4.34
C GLY A 93 -12.67 8.87 4.94
N CYS A 94 -12.77 8.80 6.27
CA CYS A 94 -13.33 7.66 7.00
C CYS A 94 -14.81 7.44 6.67
N GLN A 95 -15.61 8.51 6.69
CA GLN A 95 -17.03 8.48 6.35
C GLN A 95 -17.24 8.10 4.89
N PHE A 96 -16.46 8.68 3.98
CA PHE A 96 -16.50 8.33 2.56
C PHE A 96 -16.25 6.84 2.33
N VAL A 97 -15.16 6.30 2.89
CA VAL A 97 -14.84 4.87 2.76
C VAL A 97 -15.91 4.01 3.42
N THR A 98 -16.39 4.38 4.62
CA THR A 98 -17.48 3.66 5.31
C THR A 98 -18.75 3.61 4.46
N GLY A 99 -19.07 4.67 3.73
CA GLY A 99 -20.21 4.72 2.81
C GLY A 99 -20.09 3.73 1.65
N ILE A 100 -18.87 3.42 1.21
CA ILE A 100 -18.62 2.44 0.13
C ILE A 100 -18.62 1.01 0.68
N VAL A 101 -17.84 0.74 1.72
CA VAL A 101 -17.59 -0.64 2.18
C VAL A 101 -18.50 -1.10 3.33
N GLY A 102 -19.32 -0.21 3.88
CA GLY A 102 -20.25 -0.48 4.98
C GLY A 102 -19.58 -0.82 6.32
N LYS A 103 -18.27 -0.59 6.44
CA LYS A 103 -17.45 -0.92 7.61
C LYS A 103 -16.53 0.23 7.95
N ASN A 104 -16.25 0.41 9.24
CA ASN A 104 -15.28 1.41 9.70
C ASN A 104 -13.86 1.04 9.23
N PRO A 105 -13.21 1.86 8.39
CA PRO A 105 -11.89 1.56 7.83
C PRO A 105 -10.77 1.48 8.87
N LEU A 106 -10.95 2.07 10.06
CA LEU A 106 -10.00 1.96 11.16
C LEU A 106 -9.91 0.53 11.74
N LEU A 107 -10.85 -0.34 11.37
CA LEU A 107 -10.89 -1.76 11.77
C LEU A 107 -10.42 -2.69 10.65
N LEU A 108 -9.98 -2.16 9.52
CA LEU A 108 -9.56 -2.93 8.35
C LEU A 108 -8.04 -2.95 8.22
N SER A 109 -7.49 -4.12 7.86
CA SER A 109 -6.11 -4.27 7.40
C SER A 109 -6.00 -4.17 5.87
N GLU A 110 -7.09 -4.43 5.17
CA GLU A 110 -7.16 -4.42 3.71
C GLU A 110 -8.38 -3.65 3.25
N LEU A 111 -8.18 -2.79 2.25
CA LEU A 111 -9.23 -1.99 1.66
C LEU A 111 -9.17 -2.12 0.14
N ASN A 112 -10.27 -2.63 -0.44
CA ASN A 112 -10.46 -2.66 -1.88
C ASN A 112 -11.55 -1.65 -2.26
N LEU A 113 -11.15 -0.63 -3.02
CA LEU A 113 -12.05 0.37 -3.62
C LEU A 113 -12.01 0.31 -5.15
N SER A 114 -11.45 -0.77 -5.72
CA SER A 114 -11.37 -0.94 -7.17
C SER A 114 -12.74 -0.81 -7.82
N GLU A 115 -12.77 -0.34 -9.06
CA GLU A 115 -13.97 -0.18 -9.90
C GLU A 115 -14.97 0.87 -9.37
N HIS A 116 -14.57 1.68 -8.38
CA HIS A 116 -15.32 2.85 -7.94
C HIS A 116 -14.71 4.11 -8.53
N GLU A 117 -15.53 4.98 -9.12
CA GLU A 117 -15.11 6.29 -9.60
C GLU A 117 -14.77 7.22 -8.43
N LEU A 118 -13.53 7.15 -7.97
CA LEU A 118 -13.02 8.00 -6.90
C LEU A 118 -12.65 9.37 -7.47
N GLY A 119 -11.94 9.38 -8.59
CA GLY A 119 -11.27 10.57 -9.10
C GLY A 119 -10.27 11.16 -8.10
N ASP A 120 -9.63 12.26 -8.48
CA ASP A 120 -8.55 12.85 -7.66
C ASP A 120 -9.04 13.44 -6.32
N THR A 121 -10.28 13.94 -6.28
CA THR A 121 -10.84 14.56 -5.07
C THR A 121 -11.02 13.55 -3.94
N ARG A 122 -11.58 12.37 -4.24
CA ARG A 122 -11.79 11.34 -3.21
C ARG A 122 -10.48 10.69 -2.77
N VAL A 123 -9.50 10.57 -3.67
CA VAL A 123 -8.15 10.12 -3.28
C VAL A 123 -7.49 11.08 -2.30
N ASN A 124 -7.72 12.39 -2.39
CA ASN A 124 -7.21 13.33 -1.37
C ASN A 124 -7.82 13.08 0.01
N GLN A 125 -9.13 12.80 0.08
CA GLN A 125 -9.81 12.45 1.34
C GLN A 125 -9.30 11.11 1.89
N LEU A 126 -9.15 10.11 1.03
CA LEU A 126 -8.55 8.83 1.39
C LEU A 126 -7.11 8.99 1.87
N ALA A 127 -6.31 9.86 1.24
CA ALA A 127 -4.95 10.13 1.65
C ALA A 127 -4.88 10.79 3.02
N ALA A 128 -5.84 11.66 3.38
CA ALA A 128 -5.93 12.21 4.73
C ALA A 128 -6.21 11.12 5.77
N LEU A 129 -7.13 10.19 5.47
CA LEU A 129 -7.39 9.02 6.32
C LEU A 129 -6.16 8.14 6.49
N LEU A 130 -5.46 7.80 5.40
CA LEU A 130 -4.27 6.93 5.43
C LEU A 130 -3.09 7.55 6.18
N GLN A 131 -2.99 8.88 6.21
CA GLN A 131 -1.97 9.62 6.96
C GLN A 131 -2.29 9.72 8.46
N ASP A 132 -3.53 9.45 8.87
CA ASP A 132 -3.91 9.50 10.27
C ASP A 132 -3.31 8.31 11.04
N LYS A 133 -2.78 8.56 12.24
CA LYS A 133 -2.10 7.56 13.06
C LYS A 133 -2.99 6.38 13.45
N HIS A 134 -4.31 6.56 13.46
CA HIS A 134 -5.28 5.51 13.78
C HIS A 134 -5.53 4.57 12.60
N CYS A 135 -5.15 4.95 11.38
CA CYS A 135 -5.32 4.11 10.21
C CYS A 135 -4.22 3.02 10.16
N LYS A 136 -4.65 1.76 10.23
CA LYS A 136 -3.77 0.59 10.24
C LYS A 136 -3.82 -0.23 8.94
N LEU A 137 -4.34 0.36 7.85
CA LEU A 137 -4.44 -0.29 6.55
C LEU A 137 -3.07 -0.69 6.00
N ASN A 138 -2.90 -1.98 5.73
CA ASN A 138 -1.70 -2.55 5.13
C ASN A 138 -1.84 -2.71 3.61
N THR A 139 -3.04 -2.99 3.12
CA THR A 139 -3.29 -3.24 1.69
C THR A 139 -4.34 -2.28 1.16
N LEU A 140 -4.02 -1.60 0.07
CA LEU A 140 -4.94 -0.70 -0.63
C LEU A 140 -5.00 -1.04 -2.12
N GLN A 141 -6.21 -1.34 -2.60
CA GLN A 141 -6.49 -1.62 -4.01
C GLN A 141 -7.39 -0.52 -4.59
N LEU A 142 -6.87 0.15 -5.61
CA LEU A 142 -7.50 1.27 -6.32
C LEU A 142 -7.50 1.02 -7.82
N ARG A 143 -7.82 -0.22 -8.24
CA ARG A 143 -7.80 -0.57 -9.66
C ARG A 143 -9.00 0.07 -10.36
N ASP A 144 -8.79 0.69 -11.52
CA ASP A 144 -9.88 1.26 -12.33
C ASP A 144 -10.77 2.22 -11.51
N CYS A 145 -10.14 3.28 -10.96
CA CYS A 145 -10.77 4.24 -10.06
C CYS A 145 -10.82 5.68 -10.61
N ASP A 146 -10.58 5.84 -11.92
CA ASP A 146 -10.40 7.13 -12.60
C ASP A 146 -9.27 7.99 -11.99
N LEU A 147 -8.15 7.34 -11.63
CA LEU A 147 -7.01 8.04 -11.03
C LEU A 147 -6.12 8.69 -12.09
N THR A 148 -5.70 9.92 -11.81
CA THR A 148 -4.75 10.67 -12.64
C THR A 148 -3.43 10.91 -11.91
N GLN A 149 -2.52 11.64 -12.55
CA GLN A 149 -1.29 12.12 -11.92
C GLN A 149 -1.51 12.96 -10.66
N LYS A 150 -2.69 13.58 -10.45
CA LYS A 150 -2.94 14.33 -9.21
C LYS A 150 -3.10 13.38 -8.02
N SER A 151 -3.85 12.28 -8.18
CA SER A 151 -3.95 11.19 -7.20
C SER A 151 -2.59 10.66 -6.76
N CYS A 152 -1.63 10.55 -7.69
CA CYS A 152 -0.25 10.15 -7.37
C CYS A 152 0.45 11.12 -6.42
N SER A 153 0.17 12.42 -6.46
CA SER A 153 0.75 13.39 -5.49
C SER A 153 0.27 13.10 -4.08
N ALA A 154 -1.02 12.80 -3.92
CA ALA A 154 -1.63 12.51 -2.63
C ALA A 154 -1.09 11.19 -2.05
N LEU A 155 -1.04 10.14 -2.86
CA LEU A 155 -0.49 8.86 -2.44
C LEU A 155 1.04 8.93 -2.19
N ALA A 156 1.77 9.78 -2.91
CA ALA A 156 3.18 10.04 -2.57
C ALA A 156 3.33 10.68 -1.18
N ALA A 157 2.40 11.52 -0.73
CA ALA A 157 2.41 12.04 0.64
C ALA A 157 2.17 10.93 1.67
N VAL A 158 1.21 10.02 1.39
CA VAL A 158 0.93 8.83 2.21
C VAL A 158 2.17 7.94 2.36
N LEU A 159 2.93 7.72 1.27
CA LEU A 159 4.15 6.90 1.33
C LEU A 159 5.27 7.55 2.17
N ARG A 160 5.30 8.89 2.29
CA ARG A 160 6.29 9.61 3.11
C ARG A 160 5.95 9.64 4.59
N SER A 161 4.68 9.54 4.95
CA SER A 161 4.20 9.80 6.32
C SER A 161 4.33 8.60 7.27
N ASN A 162 5.24 7.66 7.00
CA ASN A 162 5.49 6.45 7.81
C ASN A 162 4.18 5.67 8.10
N THR A 163 3.46 5.34 7.04
CA THR A 163 2.19 4.63 7.13
C THR A 163 2.39 3.13 7.32
N SER A 164 1.33 2.46 7.76
CA SER A 164 1.27 1.00 7.86
C SER A 164 1.17 0.30 6.50
N LEU A 165 1.03 1.06 5.41
CA LEU A 165 0.78 0.55 4.06
C LEU A 165 1.96 -0.27 3.53
N LYS A 166 1.69 -1.53 3.19
CA LYS A 166 2.63 -2.52 2.64
C LYS A 166 2.34 -2.87 1.20
N GLU A 167 1.09 -2.77 0.76
CA GLU A 167 0.67 -3.15 -0.58
C GLU A 167 -0.20 -2.04 -1.19
N LEU A 168 0.16 -1.61 -2.40
CA LEU A 168 -0.57 -0.62 -3.16
C LEU A 168 -0.76 -1.11 -4.59
N ASP A 169 -2.01 -1.22 -4.99
CA ASP A 169 -2.40 -1.50 -6.36
C ASP A 169 -3.15 -0.30 -6.95
N MET A 170 -2.58 0.31 -7.99
CA MET A 170 -3.19 1.41 -8.73
C MET A 170 -3.39 1.06 -10.21
N SER A 171 -3.44 -0.24 -10.54
CA SER A 171 -3.51 -0.72 -11.91
C SER A 171 -4.77 -0.23 -12.63
N ASN A 172 -4.76 -0.23 -13.97
CA ASN A 172 -5.86 0.21 -14.82
C ASN A 172 -6.29 1.67 -14.58
N ASN A 173 -5.33 2.57 -14.30
CA ASN A 173 -5.59 4.00 -14.19
C ASN A 173 -4.66 4.80 -15.10
N ASN A 174 -5.10 5.96 -15.60
CA ASN A 174 -4.30 6.76 -16.53
C ASN A 174 -3.24 7.63 -15.83
N LEU A 175 -2.31 7.00 -15.09
CA LEU A 175 -1.31 7.69 -14.27
C LEU A 175 -0.23 8.38 -15.12
N GLN A 176 0.17 7.75 -16.22
CA GLN A 176 1.24 8.17 -17.11
C GLN A 176 2.60 8.33 -16.41
N ASP A 177 3.63 8.76 -17.15
CA ASP A 177 4.95 9.02 -16.59
C ASP A 177 4.92 10.12 -15.51
N SER A 178 4.03 11.10 -15.65
CA SER A 178 3.93 12.21 -14.71
C SER A 178 3.40 11.79 -13.34
N GLY A 179 2.46 10.83 -13.30
CA GLY A 179 1.99 10.21 -12.06
C GLY A 179 3.10 9.41 -11.37
N VAL A 180 3.83 8.59 -12.13
CA VAL A 180 4.98 7.85 -11.62
C VAL A 180 6.08 8.78 -11.07
N LYS A 181 6.34 9.90 -11.77
CA LYS A 181 7.30 10.90 -11.33
C LYS A 181 6.92 11.55 -9.98
N LYS A 182 5.62 11.63 -9.67
CA LYS A 182 5.14 12.11 -8.37
C LYS A 182 5.31 11.05 -7.29
N LEU A 183 4.97 9.79 -7.60
CA LEU A 183 5.18 8.65 -6.69
C LEU A 183 6.65 8.46 -6.32
N GLN A 184 7.59 8.81 -7.22
CA GLN A 184 9.03 8.77 -6.95
C GLN A 184 9.39 9.41 -5.60
N SER A 185 8.88 10.60 -5.30
CA SER A 185 9.18 11.29 -4.02
C SER A 185 8.71 10.54 -2.77
N GLY A 186 7.66 9.72 -2.90
CA GLY A 186 7.18 8.84 -1.84
C GLY A 186 8.06 7.61 -1.67
N LEU A 187 8.38 6.96 -2.79
CA LEU A 187 9.18 5.74 -2.84
C LEU A 187 10.66 5.99 -2.42
N GLU A 188 11.21 7.17 -2.70
CA GLU A 188 12.56 7.57 -2.30
C GLU A 188 12.70 7.80 -0.79
N ASN A 189 11.59 8.02 -0.09
CA ASN A 189 11.63 8.33 1.33
C ASN A 189 12.03 7.10 2.14
N THR A 190 12.97 7.26 3.08
CA THR A 190 13.48 6.17 3.92
C THR A 190 12.42 5.56 4.85
N ASN A 191 11.35 6.30 5.15
CA ASN A 191 10.22 5.81 5.93
C ASN A 191 9.17 5.09 5.08
N CYS A 192 9.34 5.03 3.76
CA CYS A 192 8.46 4.24 2.89
C CYS A 192 8.63 2.76 3.26
N THR A 193 7.55 2.12 3.70
CA THR A 193 7.57 0.70 4.09
C THR A 193 6.87 -0.21 3.09
N LEU A 194 6.51 0.32 1.92
CA LEU A 194 5.79 -0.39 0.86
C LEU A 194 6.60 -1.61 0.39
N LYS A 195 5.96 -2.77 0.35
CA LYS A 195 6.54 -4.05 -0.06
C LYS A 195 6.09 -4.49 -1.44
N LYS A 196 4.86 -4.17 -1.83
CA LYS A 196 4.29 -4.53 -3.12
C LYS A 196 3.69 -3.31 -3.81
N LEU A 197 4.06 -3.11 -5.07
CA LEU A 197 3.53 -2.05 -5.91
C LEU A 197 3.08 -2.63 -7.24
N ARG A 198 1.81 -2.42 -7.58
CA ARG A 198 1.23 -2.81 -8.87
C ARG A 198 0.75 -1.58 -9.63
N LEU A 199 1.28 -1.40 -10.83
CA LEU A 199 0.97 -0.29 -11.73
C LEU A 199 0.65 -0.83 -13.13
N CYS A 200 -0.20 -1.86 -13.22
CA CYS A 200 -0.48 -2.50 -14.50
C CYS A 200 -1.36 -1.61 -15.37
N ASN A 201 -1.13 -1.58 -16.70
CA ASN A 201 -1.92 -0.79 -17.65
C ASN A 201 -2.07 0.69 -17.24
N CYS A 202 -0.98 1.34 -16.82
CA CYS A 202 -1.01 2.70 -16.30
C CYS A 202 -0.49 3.77 -17.29
N SER A 203 -0.40 3.42 -18.58
CA SER A 203 0.18 4.26 -19.64
C SER A 203 1.61 4.73 -19.34
N ILE A 204 2.40 3.89 -18.68
CA ILE A 204 3.78 4.20 -18.28
C ILE A 204 4.71 3.92 -19.47
N THR A 205 5.55 4.90 -19.81
CA THR A 205 6.55 4.80 -20.87
C THR A 205 7.98 4.74 -20.30
N GLU A 206 9.00 4.81 -21.15
CA GLU A 206 10.41 4.82 -20.74
C GLU A 206 10.73 5.83 -19.62
N LYS A 207 10.07 7.00 -19.60
CA LYS A 207 10.33 8.05 -18.59
C LYS A 207 9.83 7.65 -17.21
N GLY A 208 8.68 6.98 -17.12
CA GLY A 208 8.16 6.45 -15.87
C GLY A 208 9.01 5.30 -15.36
N TYR A 209 9.45 4.37 -16.23
CA TYR A 209 10.38 3.31 -15.84
C TYR A 209 11.71 3.87 -15.30
N LYS A 210 12.26 4.92 -15.93
CA LYS A 210 13.44 5.65 -15.39
C LYS A 210 13.19 6.20 -14.00
N SER A 211 12.00 6.76 -13.76
CA SER A 211 11.63 7.36 -12.47
C SER A 211 11.48 6.29 -11.37
N LEU A 212 10.84 5.16 -11.66
CA LEU A 212 10.74 4.01 -10.74
C LEU A 212 12.12 3.45 -10.42
N ALA A 213 12.94 3.19 -11.43
CA ALA A 213 14.27 2.63 -11.23
C ALA A 213 15.22 3.57 -10.48
N SER A 214 15.00 4.90 -10.58
CA SER A 214 15.68 5.89 -9.75
C SER A 214 15.21 5.79 -8.30
N ALA A 215 13.89 5.76 -8.08
CA ALA A 215 13.31 5.71 -6.74
C ALA A 215 13.74 4.48 -5.94
N LEU A 216 13.70 3.31 -6.58
CA LEU A 216 14.07 2.03 -5.97
C LEU A 216 15.57 1.90 -5.70
N ARG A 217 16.42 2.64 -6.42
CA ARG A 217 17.84 2.75 -6.08
C ARG A 217 18.10 3.63 -4.88
N SER A 218 17.37 4.73 -4.76
CA SER A 218 17.52 5.68 -3.65
C SER A 218 17.06 5.08 -2.31
N ASN A 219 16.02 4.22 -2.32
CA ASN A 219 15.61 3.45 -1.15
C ASN A 219 15.51 1.94 -1.50
N PRO A 220 16.63 1.21 -1.53
CA PRO A 220 16.67 -0.15 -2.07
C PRO A 220 16.11 -1.22 -1.13
N SER A 221 15.85 -0.88 0.14
CA SER A 221 15.55 -1.84 1.20
C SER A 221 14.08 -2.29 1.31
N HIS A 222 13.15 -1.57 0.65
CA HIS A 222 11.72 -1.71 0.97
C HIS A 222 10.96 -2.61 -0.01
N LEU A 223 11.00 -2.35 -1.31
CA LEU A 223 10.12 -3.02 -2.28
C LEU A 223 10.58 -4.45 -2.63
N ILE A 224 9.65 -5.39 -2.56
CA ILE A 224 9.87 -6.84 -2.76
C ILE A 224 9.17 -7.32 -4.04
N GLU A 225 8.00 -6.77 -4.36
CA GLU A 225 7.22 -7.13 -5.56
C GLU A 225 6.89 -5.88 -6.37
N LEU A 226 7.15 -5.96 -7.68
CA LEU A 226 6.83 -4.91 -8.64
C LEU A 226 6.13 -5.52 -9.86
N ASP A 227 4.93 -5.05 -10.13
CA ASP A 227 4.16 -5.41 -11.32
C ASP A 227 3.97 -4.20 -12.24
N LEU A 228 4.50 -4.30 -13.46
CA LEU A 228 4.43 -3.27 -14.50
C LEU A 228 3.79 -3.79 -15.78
N THR A 229 3.02 -4.87 -15.70
CA THR A 229 2.26 -5.47 -16.79
C THR A 229 1.46 -4.42 -17.58
N GLY A 230 1.43 -4.52 -18.90
CA GLY A 230 0.64 -3.67 -19.78
C GLY A 230 1.16 -2.24 -19.95
N ASN A 231 2.42 -1.98 -19.62
CA ASN A 231 3.10 -0.71 -19.90
C ASN A 231 4.16 -0.88 -21.00
N ASP A 232 4.86 0.19 -21.38
CA ASP A 232 5.91 0.14 -22.40
C ASP A 232 7.24 0.73 -21.87
N PRO A 233 8.21 -0.12 -21.47
CA PRO A 233 9.48 0.39 -20.99
C PRO A 233 10.35 1.02 -22.08
N GLY A 234 10.13 0.68 -23.36
CA GLY A 234 11.07 0.91 -24.46
C GLY A 234 12.51 0.48 -24.15
N PRO A 235 13.46 0.63 -25.10
CA PRO A 235 14.86 0.25 -24.88
C PRO A 235 15.48 0.92 -23.65
N SER A 236 15.15 2.20 -23.41
CA SER A 236 15.84 2.96 -22.35
C SER A 236 15.27 2.70 -20.95
N GLY A 237 13.98 2.37 -20.84
CA GLY A 237 13.38 1.92 -19.58
C GLY A 237 13.83 0.51 -19.21
N VAL A 238 13.94 -0.41 -20.18
CA VAL A 238 14.49 -1.76 -19.94
C VAL A 238 15.93 -1.68 -19.45
N LYS A 239 16.75 -0.82 -20.05
CA LYS A 239 18.11 -0.57 -19.57
C LYS A 239 18.11 -0.13 -18.10
N LYS A 240 17.27 0.83 -17.72
CA LYS A 240 17.20 1.28 -16.32
C LYS A 240 16.71 0.24 -15.35
N LEU A 241 15.77 -0.60 -15.75
CA LEU A 241 15.31 -1.71 -14.94
C LEU A 241 16.41 -2.78 -14.79
N SER A 242 17.13 -3.07 -15.86
CA SER A 242 18.28 -3.99 -15.84
C SER A 242 19.39 -3.46 -14.93
N ASP A 243 19.72 -2.17 -15.02
CA ASP A 243 20.67 -1.52 -14.12
C ASP A 243 20.21 -1.62 -12.63
N LEU A 244 18.91 -1.62 -12.36
CA LEU A 244 18.36 -1.79 -11.00
C LEU A 244 18.50 -3.24 -10.52
N LEU A 245 18.27 -4.22 -11.40
CA LEU A 245 18.44 -5.64 -11.07
C LEU A 245 19.91 -6.02 -10.86
N GLN A 246 20.85 -5.27 -11.43
CA GLN A 246 22.29 -5.40 -11.19
C GLN A 246 22.72 -4.81 -9.85
N ASP A 247 21.94 -3.91 -9.25
CA ASP A 247 22.29 -3.27 -8.00
C ASP A 247 22.26 -4.28 -6.84
N PRO A 248 23.38 -4.51 -6.13
CA PRO A 248 23.44 -5.48 -5.04
C PRO A 248 22.53 -5.14 -3.86
N ASN A 249 22.10 -3.88 -3.74
CA ASN A 249 21.21 -3.46 -2.67
C ASN A 249 19.73 -3.73 -2.98
N SER A 250 19.37 -3.94 -4.25
CA SER A 250 17.99 -4.15 -4.68
C SER A 250 17.38 -5.38 -4.02
N GLN A 251 16.32 -5.21 -3.23
CA GLN A 251 15.63 -6.30 -2.52
C GLN A 251 14.50 -6.94 -3.33
N LEU A 252 14.36 -6.60 -4.61
CA LEU A 252 13.25 -7.07 -5.44
C LEU A 252 13.31 -8.59 -5.62
N LYS A 253 12.25 -9.29 -5.22
CA LYS A 253 12.11 -10.75 -5.34
C LYS A 253 11.20 -11.16 -6.48
N THR A 254 10.17 -10.37 -6.76
CA THR A 254 9.19 -10.67 -7.80
C THR A 254 9.08 -9.49 -8.76
N LEU A 255 9.25 -9.76 -10.05
CA LEU A 255 9.14 -8.77 -11.12
C LEU A 255 8.25 -9.32 -12.24
N ARG A 256 7.19 -8.58 -12.58
CA ARG A 256 6.30 -8.93 -13.70
C ARG A 256 6.36 -7.88 -14.80
N LEU A 257 6.67 -8.34 -16.01
CA LEU A 257 6.94 -7.50 -17.18
C LEU A 257 6.25 -8.03 -18.43
N ARG A 258 4.93 -8.10 -18.43
CA ARG A 258 4.17 -8.28 -19.68
C ARG A 258 4.06 -6.93 -20.39
N CYS A 259 5.11 -6.49 -21.07
CA CYS A 259 5.25 -5.09 -21.50
C CYS A 259 5.85 -4.92 -22.90
N ASN A 260 5.54 -5.83 -23.82
CA ASN A 260 6.09 -5.87 -25.18
C ASN A 260 7.64 -5.94 -25.23
N LEU A 261 8.25 -6.60 -24.24
CA LEU A 261 9.70 -6.78 -24.18
C LEU A 261 10.22 -7.47 -25.45
N THR A 262 11.24 -6.89 -26.08
CA THR A 262 11.92 -7.47 -27.24
C THR A 262 12.99 -8.47 -26.82
N ASP A 263 13.62 -9.13 -27.78
CA ASP A 263 14.77 -9.99 -27.56
C ASP A 263 15.99 -9.24 -27.00
N GLU A 264 16.25 -8.02 -27.47
CA GLU A 264 17.27 -7.12 -26.90
C GLU A 264 16.95 -6.78 -25.45
N GLY A 265 15.69 -6.48 -25.15
CA GLY A 265 15.26 -6.20 -23.78
C GLY A 265 15.41 -7.41 -22.87
N CYS A 266 15.08 -8.60 -23.37
CA CYS A 266 15.30 -9.86 -22.67
C CYS A 266 16.79 -10.13 -22.41
N SER A 267 17.65 -9.83 -23.39
CA SER A 267 19.10 -9.93 -23.26
C SER A 267 19.63 -9.03 -22.14
N ALA A 268 19.13 -7.79 -22.04
CA ALA A 268 19.51 -6.87 -20.98
C ALA A 268 19.11 -7.38 -19.59
N VAL A 269 17.85 -7.83 -19.42
CA VAL A 269 17.34 -8.37 -18.16
C VAL A 269 18.10 -9.63 -17.75
N THR A 270 18.29 -10.58 -18.66
CA THR A 270 19.01 -11.83 -18.37
C THR A 270 20.49 -11.59 -18.07
N SER A 271 21.14 -10.65 -18.76
CA SER A 271 22.53 -10.25 -18.48
C SER A 271 22.67 -9.65 -17.08
N ALA A 272 21.70 -8.82 -16.67
CA ALA A 272 21.64 -8.31 -15.29
C ALA A 272 21.58 -9.45 -14.26
N LEU A 273 20.67 -10.40 -14.45
CA LEU A 273 20.49 -11.55 -13.56
C LEU A 273 21.69 -12.53 -13.55
N LYS A 274 22.49 -12.60 -14.62
CA LYS A 274 23.74 -13.37 -14.66
C LYS A 274 24.87 -12.72 -13.88
N SER A 275 24.95 -11.39 -13.91
CA SER A 275 26.07 -10.61 -13.36
C SER A 275 26.07 -10.51 -11.84
N ASN A 276 24.88 -10.49 -11.23
CA ASN A 276 24.70 -10.42 -9.79
C ASN A 276 23.66 -11.48 -9.38
N PRO A 277 23.87 -12.30 -8.34
CA PRO A 277 22.80 -13.12 -7.76
C PRO A 277 21.76 -12.19 -7.12
N SER A 278 20.97 -11.53 -7.96
CA SER A 278 19.87 -10.66 -7.55
C SER A 278 18.99 -11.41 -6.54
N TYR A 279 18.35 -10.68 -5.64
CA TYR A 279 17.33 -11.26 -4.76
C TYR A 279 16.10 -11.74 -5.55
N LEU A 280 16.05 -11.52 -6.87
CA LEU A 280 14.97 -11.96 -7.72
C LEU A 280 14.84 -13.49 -7.67
N ARG A 281 13.64 -13.93 -7.32
CA ARG A 281 13.20 -15.33 -7.25
C ARG A 281 12.13 -15.61 -8.28
N GLU A 282 11.30 -14.64 -8.60
CA GLU A 282 10.19 -14.79 -9.52
C GLU A 282 10.28 -13.77 -10.64
N LEU A 283 10.25 -14.26 -11.88
CA LEU A 283 10.25 -13.44 -13.08
C LEU A 283 9.12 -13.89 -14.00
N GLU A 284 8.25 -12.94 -14.37
CA GLU A 284 7.14 -13.17 -15.29
C GLU A 284 7.37 -12.35 -16.56
N LEU A 285 7.57 -13.04 -17.69
CA LEU A 285 7.79 -12.43 -19.02
C LEU A 285 6.77 -12.94 -20.06
N SER A 286 5.63 -13.49 -19.64
CA SER A 286 4.54 -13.88 -20.53
C SER A 286 4.14 -12.75 -21.49
N GLU A 287 3.68 -13.14 -22.69
CA GLU A 287 3.14 -12.24 -23.72
C GLU A 287 4.12 -11.13 -24.17
N ASN A 288 5.42 -11.45 -24.21
CA ASN A 288 6.47 -10.61 -24.77
C ASN A 288 6.99 -11.13 -26.12
N LYS A 289 7.66 -10.26 -26.87
CA LYS A 289 8.24 -10.53 -28.20
C LYS A 289 9.72 -10.93 -28.08
N LEU A 290 9.98 -11.97 -27.29
CA LEU A 290 11.35 -12.36 -26.93
C LEU A 290 12.13 -13.00 -28.08
N GLY A 291 11.46 -13.58 -29.09
CA GLY A 291 12.13 -14.29 -30.18
C GLY A 291 12.98 -15.48 -29.72
N ASP A 292 13.63 -16.14 -30.67
CA ASP A 292 14.51 -17.28 -30.38
C ASP A 292 15.77 -16.86 -29.61
N SER A 293 16.29 -15.66 -29.89
CA SER A 293 17.42 -15.04 -29.20
C SER A 293 17.13 -14.79 -27.73
N GLY A 294 15.96 -14.23 -27.39
CA GLY A 294 15.55 -14.01 -26.00
C GLY A 294 15.36 -15.31 -25.23
N VAL A 295 14.73 -16.33 -25.85
CA VAL A 295 14.59 -17.65 -25.22
C VAL A 295 15.94 -18.34 -25.02
N LYS A 296 16.87 -18.21 -25.97
CA LYS A 296 18.26 -18.68 -25.77
C LYS A 296 18.93 -17.97 -24.59
N ASN A 297 18.78 -16.66 -24.47
CA ASN A 297 19.32 -15.90 -23.34
C ASN A 297 18.75 -16.34 -21.99
N LEU A 298 17.45 -16.63 -21.93
CA LEU A 298 16.79 -17.22 -20.76
C LEU A 298 17.31 -18.62 -20.46
N SER A 299 17.50 -19.45 -21.49
CA SER A 299 18.10 -20.78 -21.35
C SER A 299 19.49 -20.72 -20.71
N ASP A 300 20.31 -19.79 -21.19
CA ASP A 300 21.66 -19.56 -20.70
C ASP A 300 21.66 -18.98 -19.27
N LEU A 301 20.63 -18.23 -18.89
CA LEU A 301 20.44 -17.76 -17.52
C LEU A 301 20.10 -18.93 -16.59
N LEU A 302 19.20 -19.83 -16.98
CA LEU A 302 18.75 -20.95 -16.14
C LEU A 302 19.86 -21.98 -15.86
N ILE A 303 20.78 -22.20 -16.80
CA ILE A 303 21.94 -23.09 -16.58
C ILE A 303 23.08 -22.42 -15.79
N ASN A 304 22.99 -21.11 -15.55
CA ASN A 304 24.00 -20.39 -14.78
C ASN A 304 23.86 -20.73 -13.29
N GLN A 305 24.91 -21.28 -12.69
CA GLN A 305 24.93 -21.66 -11.27
C GLN A 305 24.69 -20.49 -10.29
N LYS A 306 24.91 -19.25 -10.74
CA LYS A 306 24.62 -18.04 -9.95
C LYS A 306 23.15 -17.61 -10.01
N CYS A 307 22.37 -18.15 -10.95
CA CYS A 307 20.95 -17.85 -11.05
C CYS A 307 20.24 -18.29 -9.76
N LYS A 308 19.35 -17.43 -9.26
CA LYS A 308 18.54 -17.68 -8.06
C LYS A 308 17.05 -17.67 -8.35
N LEU A 309 16.65 -17.64 -9.63
CA LEU A 309 15.24 -17.73 -9.98
C LEU A 309 14.69 -19.09 -9.54
N GLU A 310 13.60 -19.03 -8.79
CA GLU A 310 12.81 -20.17 -8.33
C GLU A 310 11.57 -20.36 -9.22
N LYS A 311 11.06 -19.27 -9.81
CA LYS A 311 9.92 -19.26 -10.71
C LYS A 311 10.20 -18.39 -11.94
N LEU A 312 9.99 -18.97 -13.12
CA LEU A 312 9.99 -18.26 -14.40
C LEU A 312 8.69 -18.56 -15.13
N GLU A 313 7.88 -17.54 -15.37
CA GLU A 313 6.59 -17.66 -16.06
C GLU A 313 6.69 -17.08 -17.47
N LEU A 314 6.24 -17.88 -18.45
CA LEU A 314 6.43 -17.66 -19.89
C LEU A 314 5.26 -18.24 -20.70
N VAL A 315 4.07 -17.71 -20.46
CA VAL A 315 2.86 -18.03 -21.22
C VAL A 315 2.82 -17.19 -22.50
N SER A 316 2.47 -17.80 -23.62
CA SER A 316 2.26 -17.12 -24.91
C SER A 316 3.45 -16.28 -25.39
N LEU A 317 4.62 -16.90 -25.54
CA LEU A 317 5.79 -16.27 -26.16
C LEU A 317 5.73 -16.35 -27.69
N TYR A 318 6.21 -15.30 -28.37
CA TYR A 318 6.44 -15.32 -29.81
C TYR A 318 7.84 -15.88 -30.11
N CYS A 319 7.96 -17.20 -30.27
CA CYS A 319 9.19 -17.90 -30.66
C CYS A 319 8.88 -19.08 -31.62
N THR A 320 9.91 -19.64 -32.27
CA THR A 320 9.71 -20.73 -33.24
C THR A 320 9.46 -22.08 -32.57
N ALA A 321 8.80 -22.99 -33.28
CA ALA A 321 8.55 -24.36 -32.79
C ALA A 321 9.83 -25.15 -32.46
N ALA A 322 10.95 -24.83 -33.12
CA ALA A 322 12.26 -25.43 -32.84
C ALA A 322 12.76 -25.06 -31.44
N THR A 323 12.57 -23.80 -31.04
CA THR A 323 12.94 -23.28 -29.72
C THR A 323 12.10 -23.91 -28.61
N VAL A 324 10.80 -24.12 -28.84
CA VAL A 324 9.93 -24.81 -27.87
C VAL A 324 10.38 -26.25 -27.64
N ARG A 325 10.80 -26.97 -28.69
CA ARG A 325 11.30 -28.35 -28.57
C ARG A 325 12.58 -28.45 -27.73
N LEU A 326 13.51 -27.51 -27.93
CA LEU A 326 14.75 -27.42 -27.13
C LEU A 326 14.47 -27.23 -25.62
N TRP A 327 13.32 -26.66 -25.26
CA TRP A 327 12.91 -26.48 -23.87
C TRP A 327 12.19 -27.68 -23.28
N SER A 328 11.35 -28.37 -24.06
CA SER A 328 10.72 -29.61 -23.60
C SER A 328 11.72 -30.77 -23.41
N GLU A 329 12.90 -30.69 -24.02
CA GLU A 329 13.92 -31.75 -23.99
C GLU A 329 15.00 -31.56 -22.90
N LYS A 330 15.01 -30.44 -22.18
CA LYS A 330 15.93 -30.27 -21.04
C LYS A 330 15.35 -30.93 -19.77
N PRO A 331 16.16 -31.68 -19.01
CA PRO A 331 15.68 -32.35 -17.80
C PRO A 331 15.26 -31.32 -16.73
N GLN A 332 14.13 -31.64 -16.07
CA GLN A 332 13.49 -30.86 -15.00
C GLN A 332 14.42 -30.61 -13.80
#